data_AF-A0A2D5HPC4-F1
#
_entry.id   AF-A0A2D5HPC4-F1
#
_cell.length_a   1.000
_cell.length_b   1.000
_cell.length_c   1.000
_cell.angle_alpha   90.00
_cell.angle_beta   90.00
_cell.angle_gamma   90.00
#
_symmetry.space_group_name_H-M   'P 1'
#
loop_
_entity.id
_entity.type
_entity.pdbx_description
1 polymer ?
#
loop_
_entity_poly.entity_id
_entity_poly.type
_entity_poly.pdbx_seq_one_letter_code
_entity_poly.pdbx_strand_id
1 'polypeptide(L)'
;MKNPNAFKWSIKYGLLSALTGMLCCVAPAVLFMFGLMGGVVAISFADFFYKEDGSLGIGSIILRIIAVGLGVYATLIFRKKQNQCSINPQRKKLNLILLILLLTTFGVSFFLAFESLSSWYFDKYIVPQQQLELNIN
;
A
#
# COMPACT_ATOMS: atom_id res chain seq x y z
N MET A 1 24.65 12.72 43.21
CA MET A 1 24.09 12.30 41.90
C MET A 1 22.65 11.88 42.13
N LYS A 2 21.67 12.54 41.50
CA LYS A 2 20.24 12.24 41.71
C LYS A 2 19.95 10.87 41.09
N ASN A 3 19.60 9.88 41.91
CA ASN A 3 19.31 8.52 41.45
C ASN A 3 18.29 8.58 40.31
N PRO A 4 18.67 8.19 39.07
CA PRO A 4 17.71 8.14 38.00
C PRO A 4 16.67 7.09 38.37
N ASN A 5 15.40 7.49 38.38
CA ASN A 5 14.31 6.55 38.64
C ASN A 5 14.30 5.52 37.49
N ALA A 6 14.80 4.31 37.77
CA ALA A 6 15.03 3.25 36.79
C ALA A 6 13.77 2.93 35.96
N PHE A 7 12.60 3.07 36.57
CA PHE A 7 11.31 2.89 35.90
C PHE A 7 11.06 3.95 34.82
N LYS A 8 11.32 5.22 35.13
CA LYS A 8 11.15 6.35 34.20
C LYS A 8 12.16 6.30 33.05
N TRP A 9 13.36 5.79 33.33
CA TRP A 9 14.40 5.56 32.33
C TRP A 9 14.04 4.38 31.41
N SER A 10 13.64 3.24 31.97
CA SER A 10 13.23 2.05 31.22
C SER A 10 12.04 2.31 30.30
N ILE A 11 11.01 3.04 30.76
CA ILE A 11 9.89 3.42 29.89
C ILE A 11 10.34 4.32 28.74
N LYS A 12 11.19 5.32 29.01
CA LYS A 12 11.62 6.28 27.99
C LYS A 12 12.47 5.64 26.89
N TYR A 13 13.44 4.80 27.27
CA TYR A 13 14.34 4.16 26.30
C TYR A 13 13.78 2.85 25.75
N GLY A 14 12.94 2.13 26.51
CA GLY A 14 12.27 0.92 26.08
C GLY A 14 11.17 1.16 25.04
N LEU A 15 10.38 2.24 25.19
CA LEU A 15 9.43 2.63 24.14
C LEU A 15 10.15 3.00 22.84
N LEU A 16 11.27 3.72 22.95
CA LEU A 16 12.04 4.15 21.79
C LEU A 16 12.67 2.98 21.03
N SER A 17 13.18 1.97 21.76
CA SER A 17 13.73 0.76 21.13
C SER A 17 12.65 -0.14 20.53
N ALA A 18 11.49 -0.26 21.19
CA ALA A 18 10.35 -0.99 20.65
C ALA A 18 9.81 -0.34 19.37
N LEU A 19 9.67 0.99 19.35
CA LEU A 19 9.27 1.75 18.16
C LEU A 19 10.29 1.59 17.03
N THR A 20 11.58 1.73 17.33
CA THR A 20 12.65 1.53 16.34
C THR A 20 12.64 0.11 15.78
N GLY A 21 12.39 -0.90 16.62
CA GLY A 21 12.26 -2.30 16.20
C GLY A 21 11.07 -2.53 15.27
N MET A 22 9.90 -2.00 15.61
CA MET A 22 8.71 -2.06 14.74
C MET A 22 8.95 -1.34 13.41
N LEU A 23 9.51 -0.13 13.45
CA LEU A 23 9.83 0.65 12.25
C LEU A 23 10.87 -0.07 11.37
N CYS A 24 11.94 -0.62 11.93
CA CYS A 24 12.98 -1.31 11.15
C CYS A 24 12.45 -2.58 10.46
N CYS A 25 11.53 -3.31 11.09
CA CYS A 25 10.95 -4.51 10.48
C CYS A 25 9.82 -4.21 9.48
N VAL A 26 9.04 -3.14 9.69
CA VAL A 26 7.85 -2.85 8.89
C VAL A 26 8.15 -1.83 7.78
N ALA A 27 9.02 -0.87 8.02
CA ALA A 27 9.33 0.20 7.06
C ALA A 27 9.87 -0.30 5.71
N PRO A 28 10.77 -1.32 5.63
CA PRO A 28 11.22 -1.81 4.33
C PRO A 28 10.08 -2.38 3.48
N ALA A 29 9.18 -3.13 4.11
CA ALA A 29 8.01 -3.69 3.44
C ALA A 29 7.03 -2.60 2.99
N VAL A 30 6.79 -1.60 3.84
CA VAL A 30 5.91 -0.47 3.54
C VAL A 30 6.50 0.38 2.42
N LEU A 31 7.77 0.78 2.49
CA LEU A 31 8.45 1.56 1.44
C LEU A 31 8.44 0.84 0.09
N PHE A 32 8.66 -0.47 0.11
CA PHE A 32 8.57 -1.27 -1.11
C PHE A 32 7.15 -1.28 -1.71
N MET A 33 6.12 -1.45 -0.86
CA MET A 33 4.73 -1.37 -1.31
C MET A 33 4.35 0.03 -1.82
N PHE A 34 4.80 1.09 -1.15
CA PHE A 34 4.61 2.47 -1.62
C PHE A 34 5.30 2.72 -2.97
N GLY A 35 6.51 2.20 -3.16
CA GLY A 35 7.24 2.30 -4.42
C GLY A 35 6.54 1.57 -5.57
N LEU A 36 6.09 0.33 -5.34
CA LEU A 36 5.32 -0.42 -6.34
C LEU A 36 3.99 0.26 -6.67
N MET A 37 3.26 0.72 -5.65
CA MET A 37 1.99 1.42 -5.84
C MET A 37 2.19 2.72 -6.63
N GLY A 38 3.22 3.50 -6.29
CA GLY A 38 3.59 4.71 -7.02
C GLY A 38 3.92 4.43 -8.49
N GLY A 39 4.64 3.35 -8.79
CA GLY A 39 4.92 2.93 -10.16
C GLY A 39 3.67 2.56 -10.95
N VAL A 40 2.74 1.81 -10.36
CA VAL A 40 1.46 1.44 -11.00
C VAL A 40 0.59 2.68 -11.28
N VAL A 41 0.56 3.60 -10.32
CA VAL A 41 -0.16 4.87 -10.44
C VAL A 41 0.46 5.73 -11.53
N ALA A 42 1.79 5.85 -11.61
CA ALA A 42 2.49 6.59 -12.66
C ALA A 42 2.19 6.05 -14.07
N ILE A 43 2.14 4.72 -14.24
CA ILE A 43 1.78 4.09 -15.52
C ILE A 43 0.31 4.37 -15.87
N SER A 44 -0.58 4.30 -14.88
CA SER A 44 -2.00 4.63 -15.08
C SER A 44 -2.19 6.10 -15.47
N PHE A 45 -1.31 6.99 -15.02
CA PHE A 45 -1.29 8.38 -15.43
C PHE A 45 -0.74 8.59 -16.83
N ALA A 46 0.33 7.90 -17.22
CA ALA A 46 0.83 7.96 -18.59
C ALA A 46 -0.28 7.60 -19.60
N ASP A 47 -1.10 6.61 -19.28
CA ASP A 47 -2.26 6.23 -20.10
C ASP A 47 -3.31 7.37 -20.24
N PHE A 48 -3.44 8.27 -19.26
CA PHE A 48 -4.36 9.41 -19.32
C PHE A 48 -3.84 10.54 -20.23
N PHE A 49 -2.53 10.81 -20.24
CA PHE A 49 -1.95 11.88 -21.05
C PHE A 49 -1.69 11.48 -22.51
N TYR A 50 -1.34 10.20 -22.76
CA TYR A 50 -0.85 9.77 -24.07
C TYR A 50 -1.88 9.01 -24.92
N LYS A 51 -3.10 8.82 -24.41
CA LYS A 51 -4.17 8.11 -25.13
C LYS A 51 -5.30 9.08 -25.44
N GLU A 52 -5.68 9.17 -26.71
CA GLU A 52 -6.60 10.22 -27.22
C GLU A 52 -7.97 10.27 -26.53
N ASP A 53 -8.42 9.15 -25.94
CA ASP A 53 -9.72 9.04 -25.28
C ASP A 53 -9.65 9.17 -23.74
N GLY A 54 -8.46 9.32 -23.14
CA GLY A 54 -8.27 9.27 -21.67
C GLY A 54 -8.64 7.92 -21.03
N SER A 55 -8.89 6.91 -21.85
CA SER A 55 -9.33 5.57 -21.45
C SER A 55 -8.19 4.74 -20.87
N LEU A 56 -8.47 3.89 -19.89
CA LEU A 56 -7.50 2.98 -19.26
C LEU A 56 -6.64 2.29 -20.33
N GLY A 57 -5.32 2.51 -20.29
CA GLY A 57 -4.40 1.84 -21.20
C GLY A 57 -4.25 0.37 -20.85
N ILE A 58 -3.81 -0.40 -21.83
CA ILE A 58 -3.64 -1.86 -21.71
C ILE A 58 -2.64 -2.17 -20.58
N GLY A 59 -1.63 -1.32 -20.39
CA GLY A 59 -0.64 -1.45 -19.30
C GLY A 59 -1.27 -1.37 -17.91
N SER A 60 -2.11 -0.37 -17.64
CA SER A 60 -2.83 -0.26 -16.36
C SER A 60 -3.71 -1.47 -16.06
N ILE A 61 -4.37 -2.03 -17.07
CA ILE A 61 -5.23 -3.22 -16.93
C ILE A 61 -4.38 -4.45 -16.60
N ILE A 62 -3.27 -4.67 -17.30
CA ILE A 62 -2.36 -5.79 -17.05
C ILE A 62 -1.82 -5.73 -15.61
N LEU A 63 -1.40 -4.54 -15.14
CA LEU A 63 -0.88 -4.36 -13.78
C LEU A 63 -1.93 -4.67 -12.72
N ARG A 64 -3.18 -4.26 -12.92
CA ARG A 64 -4.29 -4.60 -12.02
C ARG A 64 -4.54 -6.12 -11.97
N ILE A 65 -4.50 -6.80 -13.11
CA ILE A 65 -4.64 -8.27 -13.19
C ILE A 65 -3.48 -8.94 -12.43
N ILE A 66 -2.24 -8.49 -12.63
CA ILE A 66 -1.06 -9.03 -11.93
C ILE A 66 -1.19 -8.81 -10.42
N ALA A 67 -1.64 -7.62 -9.98
CA ALA A 67 -1.82 -7.31 -8.56
C ALA A 67 -2.85 -8.23 -7.90
N VAL A 68 -4.00 -8.47 -8.56
CA VAL A 68 -5.00 -9.44 -8.09
C VAL A 68 -4.42 -10.85 -8.05
N GLY A 69 -3.67 -11.25 -9.09
CA GLY A 69 -2.99 -12.54 -9.16
C GLY A 69 -2.01 -12.75 -8.00
N LEU A 70 -1.22 -11.74 -7.67
CA LEU A 70 -0.30 -11.75 -6.51
C LEU A 70 -1.05 -11.87 -5.18
N GLY A 71 -2.18 -11.17 -5.03
CA GLY A 71 -3.04 -11.29 -3.84
C GLY A 71 -3.58 -12.70 -3.64
N VAL A 72 -4.06 -13.34 -4.72
CA VAL A 72 -4.50 -14.74 -4.70
C VAL A 72 -3.32 -15.67 -4.38
N TYR A 73 -2.18 -15.49 -5.05
CA TYR A 73 -0.99 -16.31 -4.84
C TYR A 73 -0.48 -16.24 -3.39
N ALA A 74 -0.42 -15.04 -2.81
CA ALA A 74 -0.04 -14.83 -1.42
C ALA A 74 -1.00 -15.55 -0.45
N THR A 75 -2.31 -15.48 -0.72
CA THR A 75 -3.34 -16.17 0.09
C THR A 75 -3.17 -17.69 0.03
N LEU A 76 -2.86 -18.24 -1.15
CA LEU A 76 -2.60 -19.68 -1.34
C LEU A 76 -1.35 -20.15 -0.59
N ILE A 77 -0.25 -19.39 -0.67
CA ILE A 77 0.98 -19.69 0.09
C ILE A 77 0.72 -19.63 1.58
N PHE A 78 0.00 -18.61 2.05
CA PHE A 78 -0.36 -18.47 3.46
C PHE A 78 -1.18 -19.66 3.95
N ARG A 79 -2.16 -20.10 3.16
CA ARG A 79 -2.95 -21.32 3.46
C ARG A 79 -2.07 -22.58 3.51
N LYS A 80 -1.13 -22.74 2.57
CA LYS A 80 -0.18 -23.87 2.58
C LYS A 80 0.69 -23.86 3.85
N LYS A 81 1.26 -22.72 4.23
CA LYS A 81 2.06 -22.59 5.46
C LYS A 81 1.24 -22.84 6.72
N GLN A 82 0.01 -22.35 6.80
CA GLN A 82 -0.87 -22.64 7.94
C GLN A 82 -1.19 -24.13 8.10
N ASN A 83 -1.28 -24.87 7.00
CA ASN A 83 -1.55 -26.31 7.04
C ASN A 83 -0.37 -27.14 7.58
N GLN A 84 0.85 -26.64 7.49
CA GLN A 84 2.04 -27.28 8.05
C GLN A 84 2.14 -27.13 9.57
N CYS A 85 1.42 -26.18 10.16
CA CYS A 85 1.41 -25.95 11.60
C CYS A 85 0.26 -26.70 12.30
N SER A 86 0.54 -27.22 13.49
CA SER A 86 -0.44 -27.79 14.44
C SER A 86 -1.27 -26.69 15.13
N ILE A 87 -1.98 -25.87 14.34
CA ILE A 87 -2.91 -24.84 14.83
C ILE A 87 -4.33 -25.39 14.81
N ASN A 88 -5.15 -25.02 15.80
CA ASN A 88 -6.57 -25.36 15.85
C ASN A 88 -7.30 -24.95 14.54
N PRO A 89 -8.08 -25.85 13.92
CA PRO A 89 -8.76 -25.58 12.65
C PRO A 89 -9.69 -24.37 12.66
N GLN A 90 -10.33 -24.04 13.79
CA GLN A 90 -11.18 -22.84 13.90
C GLN A 90 -10.35 -21.55 13.80
N ARG A 91 -9.17 -21.52 14.43
CA ARG A 91 -8.24 -20.38 14.39
C ARG A 91 -7.62 -20.19 13.01
N LYS A 92 -7.36 -21.28 12.27
CA LYS A 92 -6.88 -21.22 10.87
C LYS A 92 -7.87 -20.45 9.98
N LYS A 93 -9.16 -20.78 10.08
CA LYS A 93 -10.22 -20.10 9.31
C LYS A 93 -10.32 -18.62 9.65
N LEU A 94 -10.34 -18.28 10.94
CA LEU A 94 -10.40 -16.87 11.39
C LEU A 94 -9.19 -16.07 10.91
N ASN A 95 -7.98 -16.61 11.01
CA ASN A 95 -6.77 -15.92 10.55
C ASN A 95 -6.76 -15.70 9.04
N LEU A 96 -7.30 -16.66 8.27
CA LEU A 96 -7.38 -16.53 6.81
C LEU A 96 -8.44 -15.49 6.41
N ILE A 97 -9.61 -15.49 7.06
CA ILE A 97 -10.64 -14.45 6.87
C ILE A 97 -10.07 -13.07 7.24
N LEU A 98 -9.37 -12.97 8.38
CA LEU A 98 -8.74 -11.73 8.82
C LEU A 98 -7.71 -11.22 7.81
N LEU A 99 -6.87 -12.11 7.26
CA LEU A 99 -5.90 -11.75 6.22
C LEU A 99 -6.59 -11.19 4.97
N ILE A 100 -7.62 -11.87 4.47
CA ILE A 100 -8.35 -11.43 3.28
C ILE A 100 -9.00 -10.07 3.55
N LEU A 101 -9.69 -9.92 4.68
CA LEU A 101 -10.36 -8.67 5.06
C LEU A 101 -9.34 -7.53 5.19
N LEU A 102 -8.18 -7.77 5.80
CA LEU A 102 -7.12 -6.79 5.91
C LEU A 102 -6.58 -6.39 4.53
N LEU A 103 -6.25 -7.37 3.67
CA LEU A 103 -5.72 -7.11 2.33
C LEU A 103 -6.71 -6.32 1.47
N THR A 104 -8.00 -6.67 1.49
CA THR A 104 -9.00 -5.98 0.68
C THR A 104 -9.29 -4.59 1.23
N THR A 105 -9.49 -4.44 2.54
CA THR A 105 -9.78 -3.13 3.15
C THR A 105 -8.63 -2.15 2.97
N PHE A 106 -7.39 -2.55 3.30
CA PHE A 106 -6.22 -1.68 3.10
C PHE A 106 -5.93 -1.44 1.62
N GLY A 107 -6.01 -2.47 0.77
CA GLY A 107 -5.75 -2.34 -0.67
C GLY A 107 -6.68 -1.34 -1.34
N VAL A 108 -7.99 -1.46 -1.10
CA VAL A 108 -9.01 -0.55 -1.65
C VAL A 108 -8.86 0.86 -1.06
N SER A 109 -8.68 0.96 0.27
CA SER A 109 -8.53 2.27 0.93
C SER A 109 -7.32 3.03 0.41
N PHE A 110 -6.17 2.36 0.27
CA PHE A 110 -4.98 2.99 -0.31
C PHE A 110 -5.20 3.36 -1.76
N PHE A 111 -5.77 2.49 -2.59
CA PHE A 111 -6.05 2.80 -3.98
C PHE A 111 -6.89 4.08 -4.14
N LEU A 112 -8.01 4.17 -3.41
CA LEU A 112 -8.89 5.34 -3.44
C LEU A 112 -8.20 6.60 -2.90
N ALA A 113 -7.43 6.47 -1.82
CA ALA A 113 -6.66 7.59 -1.28
C ALA A 113 -5.65 8.12 -2.32
N PHE A 114 -4.89 7.23 -2.95
CA PHE A 114 -3.93 7.60 -4.00
C PHE A 114 -4.61 8.24 -5.20
N GLU A 115 -5.71 7.66 -5.69
CA GLU A 115 -6.46 8.21 -6.82
C GLU A 115 -6.99 9.61 -6.48
N SER A 116 -7.63 9.80 -5.32
CA SER A 116 -8.18 11.11 -4.93
C SER A 116 -7.13 12.19 -4.72
N LEU A 117 -5.99 11.87 -4.10
CA LEU A 117 -4.91 12.83 -3.91
C LEU A 117 -4.27 13.22 -5.23
N SER A 118 -4.08 12.24 -6.11
CA SER A 118 -3.45 12.47 -7.40
C SER A 118 -4.36 13.28 -8.31
N SER A 119 -5.63 12.90 -8.47
CA SER A 119 -6.60 13.67 -9.28
C SER A 119 -6.70 15.12 -8.82
N TRP A 120 -6.82 15.36 -7.50
CA TRP A 120 -6.82 16.70 -6.94
C TRP A 120 -5.56 17.50 -7.30
N TYR A 121 -4.38 16.88 -7.21
CA TYR A 121 -3.12 17.53 -7.57
C TYR A 121 -3.07 17.88 -9.06
N PHE A 122 -3.50 16.97 -9.92
CA PHE A 122 -3.51 17.17 -11.37
C PHE A 122 -4.50 18.26 -11.79
N ASP A 123 -5.74 18.21 -11.31
CA ASP A 123 -6.77 19.21 -11.63
C ASP A 123 -6.36 20.61 -11.19
N LYS A 124 -5.66 20.71 -10.06
CA LYS A 124 -5.26 22.01 -9.49
C LYS A 124 -4.02 22.61 -10.13
N TYR A 125 -3.04 21.80 -10.51
CA TYR A 125 -1.71 22.30 -10.90
C TYR A 125 -1.30 21.97 -12.33
N ILE A 126 -1.76 20.86 -12.90
CA ILE A 126 -1.28 20.35 -14.19
C ILE A 126 -2.27 20.66 -15.32
N VAL A 127 -3.55 20.33 -15.15
CA VAL A 127 -4.59 20.57 -16.18
C VAL A 127 -4.67 22.06 -16.60
N PRO A 128 -4.64 23.05 -15.68
CA PRO A 128 -4.69 24.46 -16.06
C PRO A 128 -3.47 24.90 -16.87
N GLN A 129 -2.28 24.36 -16.57
CA GLN A 129 -1.06 24.64 -17.32
C GLN A 129 -1.11 24.01 -18.71
N GLN A 130 -1.61 22.78 -18.82
CA GLN A 130 -1.76 22.10 -20.11
C GLN A 130 -2.76 22.82 -21.03
N GLN A 131 -3.86 23.34 -20.49
CA GLN A 131 -4.83 24.15 -21.25
C GLN A 131 -4.22 25.46 -21.77
N LEU A 132 -3.38 26.11 -20.98
CA LEU A 132 -2.61 27.29 -21.40
C LEU A 132 -1.62 26.97 -22.53
N GLU A 133 -0.91 25.84 -22.44
CA GLU A 133 0.07 25.41 -23.46
C GLU A 133 -0.58 24.98 -24.78
N LEU A 134 -1.72 24.28 -24.71
CA LEU A 134 -2.46 23.84 -25.90
C LEU A 134 -3.41 24.92 -26.45
N ASN A 135 -3.51 26.07 -25.78
CA ASN A 135 -4.39 27.18 -26.14
C ASN A 135 -5.86 26.75 -26.25
N ILE A 136 -6.26 25.82 -25.39
CA ILE A 136 -7.64 25.31 -25.28
C ILE A 136 -8.24 26.03 -24.08
N ASN A 137 -8.96 27.12 -24.37
CA ASN A 137 -9.55 28.01 -23.38
C ASN A 137 -10.89 27.50 -22.85
#